data_AF-A0A7V6NKM5-F1
#
_entry.id   AF-A0A7V6NKM5-F1
#
_cell.length_a   1.000
_cell.length_b   1.000
_cell.length_c   1.000
_cell.angle_alpha   90.00
_cell.angle_beta   90.00
_cell.angle_gamma   90.00
#
_symmetry.space_group_name_H-M   'P 1'
#
loop_
_entity.id
_entity.type
_entity.pdbx_description
1 polymer ?
#
loop_
_entity_poly.entity_id
_entity_poly.type
_entity_poly.pdbx_seq_one_letter_code
_entity_poly.pdbx_strand_id
1 'polypeptide(L)'
;MRISSYPSYYLRYLLGPLLLVTALLLLRRIWRAVRTQMKISAQPATFFFLLRESLQDESLLPVRLFHTNLIGSAGFADVRLKDRGVKRRHAQLFLYDGSWFLEPISKSTLVWVNGNPVEKRIQVNNHDTIGLGSTRLTLVDDRKYLPDDGGKAALEQITATTTGQILSTLFLLHVYFTIGMGVLLYTLPEDFLPQRKMILLFCFLVIVVTDLVFLLYKLFLKTFSADMYLAIMTIFLTGYIIQTRFSFWGLRVTGERRAIAIAARLSDWRQTSVLIMVGLLLAFFISLIVAETRFMEKLGTVAMVATTLSLLLTLVLGKGQKTHGAGLWIYIGSRTIQLTEFAKVGWLVVLASFFKTRPPLKVQIRFAIWAAINFILLLLLPDLGSAMILLPVTLIVFAVMTSEYLLTAIVMITGAGAAIFAYQSMPYVQRRIFGWISLWEEVNPQNSQIVYALQAVSRGGLIGQGLTRGAPEAIPLASEDMVFSIVCEELGLIAGMALIILFFAIWLSGITAVMKGRDGYSISLTLALTTAFFVEAIIAIGGTTGLIPLTGITLPFIAHGGSSLLAKFLMLGLLLGVAARREEGGYRKMKDSELPAATLGYLPKA
;
A
#
# COMPACT_ATOMS: atom_id res chain seq x y z
N MET A 1 -46.97 -10.00 1.51
CA MET A 1 -46.37 -11.23 0.93
C MET A 1 -45.04 -11.51 1.63
N ARG A 2 -45.02 -12.44 2.59
CA ARG A 2 -43.78 -13.00 3.15
C ARG A 2 -43.18 -13.90 2.08
N ILE A 3 -42.29 -13.36 1.24
CA ILE A 3 -41.38 -14.20 0.43
C ILE A 3 -40.72 -15.15 1.42
N SER A 4 -40.79 -16.45 1.13
CA SER A 4 -40.49 -17.52 2.08
C SER A 4 -39.15 -17.31 2.79
N SER A 5 -39.05 -17.84 4.01
CA SER A 5 -37.85 -17.79 4.84
C SER A 5 -36.60 -18.40 4.17
N TYR A 6 -36.76 -19.24 3.15
CA TYR A 6 -35.68 -20.01 2.51
C TYR A 6 -34.73 -19.18 1.62
N PRO A 7 -35.17 -18.35 0.64
CA PRO A 7 -34.25 -17.49 -0.11
C PRO A 7 -33.37 -16.61 0.79
N SER A 8 -33.95 -15.99 1.81
CA SER A 8 -33.21 -15.16 2.76
C SER A 8 -32.19 -15.95 3.59
N TYR A 9 -32.45 -17.26 3.82
CA TYR A 9 -31.54 -18.17 4.49
C TYR A 9 -30.32 -18.45 3.61
N TYR A 10 -30.52 -18.80 2.33
CA TYR A 10 -29.42 -19.12 1.42
C TYR A 10 -28.56 -17.90 1.04
N LEU A 11 -29.17 -16.71 0.89
CA LEU A 11 -28.45 -15.47 0.58
C LEU A 11 -27.37 -15.12 1.62
N ARG A 12 -27.55 -15.51 2.89
CA ARG A 12 -26.57 -15.29 3.96
C ARG A 12 -25.23 -15.99 3.72
N TYR A 13 -25.25 -17.12 3.00
CA TYR A 13 -24.07 -17.95 2.75
C TYR A 13 -23.38 -17.65 1.41
N LEU A 14 -24.01 -16.85 0.53
CA LEU A 14 -23.43 -16.50 -0.78
C LEU A 14 -22.27 -15.50 -0.69
N LEU A 15 -22.19 -14.72 0.38
CA LEU A 15 -21.21 -13.64 0.52
C LEU A 15 -19.78 -14.15 0.57
N GLY A 16 -19.50 -15.23 1.31
CA GLY A 16 -18.17 -15.82 1.40
C GLY A 16 -17.62 -16.27 0.05
N PRO A 17 -18.33 -17.16 -0.68
CA PRO A 17 -17.94 -17.58 -2.03
C PRO A 17 -17.80 -16.41 -3.02
N LEU A 18 -18.71 -15.44 -3.00
CA LEU A 18 -18.67 -14.29 -3.90
C LEU A 18 -17.46 -13.38 -3.62
N LEU A 19 -17.12 -13.19 -2.35
CA LEU A 19 -15.90 -12.48 -1.94
C LEU A 19 -14.65 -13.21 -2.43
N LEU A 20 -14.60 -14.55 -2.29
CA LEU A 20 -13.49 -15.36 -2.77
C LEU A 20 -13.33 -15.28 -4.28
N VAL A 21 -14.41 -15.40 -5.06
CA VAL A 21 -14.37 -15.29 -6.52
C VAL A 21 -13.82 -13.93 -6.95
N THR A 22 -14.30 -12.86 -6.33
CA THR A 22 -13.82 -11.49 -6.60
C THR A 22 -12.33 -11.35 -6.27
N ALA A 23 -11.90 -11.86 -5.11
CA ALA A 23 -10.51 -11.85 -4.69
C ALA A 23 -9.58 -12.64 -5.64
N LEU A 24 -9.99 -13.83 -6.08
CA LEU A 24 -9.21 -14.66 -7.00
C LEU A 24 -9.10 -14.06 -8.40
N LEU A 25 -10.16 -13.42 -8.91
CA LEU A 25 -10.13 -12.72 -10.20
C LEU A 25 -9.15 -11.54 -10.16
N LEU A 26 -9.21 -10.73 -9.11
CA LEU A 26 -8.27 -9.63 -8.88
C LEU A 26 -6.83 -10.13 -8.75
N LEU A 27 -6.60 -11.16 -7.91
CA LEU A 27 -5.27 -11.74 -7.72
C LEU A 27 -4.72 -12.28 -9.04
N ARG A 28 -5.51 -13.00 -9.83
CA ARG A 28 -5.08 -13.56 -11.13
C ARG A 28 -4.66 -12.45 -12.10
N ARG A 29 -5.39 -11.33 -12.14
CA ARG A 29 -5.08 -10.18 -13.00
C ARG A 29 -3.79 -9.49 -12.55
N ILE A 30 -3.68 -9.20 -11.26
CA ILE A 30 -2.49 -8.56 -10.67
C ILE A 30 -1.26 -9.46 -10.84
N TRP A 31 -1.39 -10.76 -10.57
CA TRP A 31 -0.31 -11.73 -10.74
C TRP A 31 0.20 -11.80 -12.18
N ARG A 32 -0.71 -11.79 -13.16
CA ARG A 32 -0.33 -11.70 -14.59
C ARG A 32 0.44 -10.43 -14.87
N ALA A 33 -0.03 -9.28 -14.38
CA ALA A 33 0.66 -8.01 -14.55
C ALA A 33 2.08 -8.05 -13.95
N VAL A 34 2.23 -8.53 -12.71
CA VAL A 34 3.53 -8.71 -12.04
C VAL A 34 4.45 -9.62 -12.84
N ARG A 35 3.95 -10.81 -13.25
CA ARG A 35 4.75 -11.78 -14.03
C ARG A 35 5.22 -11.21 -15.36
N THR A 36 4.35 -10.48 -16.06
CA THR A 36 4.71 -9.82 -17.32
C THR A 36 5.77 -8.75 -17.09
N GLN A 37 5.61 -7.90 -16.07
CA GLN A 37 6.61 -6.88 -15.76
C GLN A 37 7.96 -7.48 -15.38
N MET A 38 7.99 -8.56 -14.59
CA MET A 38 9.24 -9.24 -14.25
C MET A 38 9.93 -9.83 -15.48
N LYS A 39 9.17 -10.40 -16.42
CA LYS A 39 9.73 -10.90 -17.69
C LYS A 39 10.32 -9.77 -18.54
N ILE A 40 9.63 -8.64 -18.64
CA ILE A 40 10.11 -7.45 -19.37
C ILE A 40 11.41 -6.95 -18.72
N SER A 41 11.45 -6.80 -17.40
CA SER A 41 12.64 -6.31 -16.70
C SER A 41 13.84 -7.26 -16.79
N ALA A 42 13.61 -8.58 -16.87
CA ALA A 42 14.68 -9.58 -16.97
C ALA A 42 15.25 -9.73 -18.39
N GLN A 43 14.54 -9.25 -19.42
CA GLN A 43 15.04 -9.30 -20.80
C GLN A 43 15.91 -8.07 -21.10
N PRO A 44 17.07 -8.26 -21.77
CA PRO A 44 17.82 -7.13 -22.28
C PRO A 44 16.93 -6.36 -23.27
N ALA A 45 17.01 -5.03 -23.22
CA ALA A 45 16.42 -4.13 -24.18
C ALA A 45 16.89 -4.58 -25.57
N THR A 46 15.98 -5.20 -26.31
CA THR A 46 16.25 -5.71 -27.64
C THR A 46 16.51 -4.48 -28.54
N PHE A 47 17.52 -4.57 -29.41
CA PHE A 47 17.85 -3.51 -30.41
C PHE A 47 18.60 -2.28 -29.89
N PHE A 48 19.01 -2.26 -28.62
CA PHE A 48 19.86 -1.19 -28.10
C PHE A 48 21.18 -1.72 -27.57
N PHE A 49 22.26 -1.12 -28.05
CA PHE A 49 23.61 -1.45 -27.61
C PHE A 49 24.40 -0.17 -27.40
N LEU A 50 25.28 -0.19 -26.39
CA LEU A 50 26.36 0.80 -26.33
C LEU A 50 27.55 0.22 -27.09
N LEU A 51 28.02 0.96 -28.09
CA LEU A 51 29.28 0.68 -28.74
C LEU A 51 30.39 1.39 -27.97
N ARG A 52 31.36 0.62 -27.48
CA ARG A 52 32.55 1.18 -26.83
C ARG A 52 33.61 1.47 -27.88
N GLU A 53 34.04 2.72 -27.96
CA GLU A 53 35.17 3.12 -28.79
C GLU A 53 36.45 2.83 -28.00
N SER A 54 37.26 1.87 -28.47
CA SER A 54 38.53 1.51 -27.83
C SER A 54 39.65 2.39 -28.37
N LEU A 55 40.44 2.99 -27.48
CA LEU A 55 41.56 3.87 -27.82
C LEU A 55 42.78 3.12 -28.41
N GLN A 56 42.77 1.78 -28.40
CA GLN A 56 43.91 0.94 -28.83
C GLN A 56 43.57 -0.01 -29.98
N ASP A 57 42.29 -0.23 -30.27
CA ASP A 57 41.79 -1.16 -31.29
C ASP A 57 40.42 -0.65 -31.72
N GLU A 58 40.14 -0.47 -33.01
CA GLU A 58 38.83 -0.05 -33.55
C GLU A 58 37.72 -1.12 -33.35
N SER A 59 37.81 -1.93 -32.30
CA SER A 59 36.82 -2.96 -31.97
C SER A 59 35.64 -2.35 -31.21
N LEU A 60 34.46 -2.41 -31.82
CA LEU A 60 33.20 -2.02 -31.20
C LEU A 60 32.61 -3.22 -30.44
N LEU A 61 32.71 -3.21 -29.12
CA LEU A 61 32.07 -4.22 -28.28
C LEU A 61 30.63 -3.81 -27.96
N PRO A 62 29.60 -4.54 -28.43
CA PRO A 62 28.21 -4.23 -28.10
C PRO A 62 27.90 -4.63 -26.66
N VAL A 63 27.60 -3.64 -25.83
CA VAL A 63 27.10 -3.89 -24.47
C VAL A 63 25.58 -3.99 -24.52
N ARG A 64 25.04 -5.15 -24.14
CA ARG A 64 23.59 -5.35 -24.01
C ARG A 64 23.05 -4.42 -22.93
N LEU A 65 22.03 -3.65 -23.27
CA LEU A 65 21.35 -2.79 -22.31
C LEU A 65 20.14 -3.51 -21.74
N PHE A 66 19.84 -3.29 -20.46
CA PHE A 66 18.57 -3.59 -19.81
C PHE A 66 17.73 -2.33 -19.71
N HIS A 67 16.48 -2.44 -19.25
CA HIS A 67 15.61 -1.27 -19.07
C HIS A 67 16.18 -0.21 -18.12
N THR A 68 17.10 -0.61 -17.24
CA THR A 68 17.89 0.29 -16.39
C THR A 68 19.29 -0.30 -16.25
N ASN A 69 20.31 0.51 -16.48
CA ASN A 69 21.71 0.08 -16.44
C ASN A 69 22.51 1.03 -15.56
N LEU A 70 23.13 0.47 -14.53
CA LEU A 70 24.15 1.12 -13.74
C LEU A 70 25.50 0.99 -14.45
N ILE A 71 26.11 2.13 -14.77
CA ILE A 71 27.43 2.21 -15.38
C ILE A 71 28.47 2.59 -14.32
N GLY A 72 29.55 1.80 -14.19
CA GLY A 72 30.61 2.08 -13.21
C GLY A 72 31.70 1.01 -13.15
N SER A 73 32.69 1.20 -12.28
CA SER A 73 33.83 0.28 -12.15
C SER A 73 33.61 -0.89 -11.17
N ALA A 74 32.55 -0.83 -10.36
CA ALA A 74 32.25 -1.87 -9.38
C ALA A 74 31.82 -3.18 -10.02
N GLY A 75 32.00 -4.29 -9.29
CA GLY A 75 31.57 -5.63 -9.75
C GLY A 75 30.05 -5.81 -9.85
N PHE A 76 29.26 -4.91 -9.26
CA PHE A 76 27.79 -4.93 -9.31
C PHE A 76 27.20 -3.94 -10.34
N ALA A 77 28.02 -3.25 -11.12
CA ALA A 77 27.54 -2.38 -12.19
C ALA A 77 27.14 -3.22 -13.41
N ASP A 78 25.98 -2.94 -14.00
CA ASP A 78 25.47 -3.64 -15.18
C ASP A 78 26.41 -3.43 -16.38
N VAL A 79 26.90 -2.21 -16.55
CA VAL A 79 27.95 -1.86 -17.52
C VAL A 79 29.23 -1.56 -16.77
N ARG A 80 30.13 -2.54 -16.74
CA ARG A 80 31.39 -2.43 -15.99
C ARG A 80 32.50 -1.79 -16.83
N LEU A 81 32.95 -0.61 -16.41
CA LEU A 81 34.05 0.11 -17.04
C LEU A 81 35.18 0.31 -16.03
N LYS A 82 36.38 -0.21 -16.34
CA LYS A 82 37.58 -0.09 -15.48
C LYS A 82 38.49 1.07 -15.87
N ASP A 83 38.03 1.93 -16.78
CA ASP A 83 38.83 3.02 -17.33
C ASP A 83 39.09 4.14 -16.32
N ARG A 84 40.13 4.95 -16.58
CA ARG A 84 40.53 6.04 -15.69
C ARG A 84 39.40 7.09 -15.60
N GLY A 85 39.16 7.58 -14.38
CA GLY A 85 38.09 8.54 -14.11
C GLY A 85 36.70 7.94 -13.92
N VAL A 86 36.50 6.64 -14.19
CA VAL A 86 35.23 5.97 -13.92
C VAL A 86 35.12 5.59 -12.43
N LYS A 87 34.05 6.04 -11.79
CA LYS A 87 33.78 5.76 -10.37
C LYS A 87 33.10 4.40 -10.23
N ARG A 88 33.11 3.83 -9.02
CA ARG A 88 32.43 2.56 -8.70
C ARG A 88 30.97 2.54 -9.18
N ARG A 89 30.30 3.68 -9.06
CA ARG A 89 29.00 4.00 -9.65
C ARG A 89 29.17 5.36 -10.31
N HIS A 90 29.04 5.44 -11.63
CA HIS A 90 29.39 6.64 -12.38
C HIS A 90 28.15 7.30 -13.00
N ALA A 91 27.37 6.56 -13.79
CA ALA A 91 26.16 7.05 -14.43
C ALA A 91 25.08 5.97 -14.47
N GLN A 92 23.83 6.35 -14.72
CA GLN A 92 22.70 5.46 -14.92
C GLN A 92 22.08 5.74 -16.29
N LEU A 93 21.90 4.70 -17.09
CA LEU A 93 21.25 4.76 -18.40
C LEU A 93 19.99 3.90 -18.38
N PHE A 94 18.82 4.48 -18.64
CA PHE A 94 17.54 3.77 -18.51
C PHE A 94 16.56 4.11 -19.64
N LEU A 95 15.75 3.11 -20.01
CA LEU A 95 14.72 3.21 -21.05
C LEU A 95 13.39 3.59 -20.42
N TYR A 96 12.78 4.65 -20.94
CA TYR A 96 11.54 5.21 -20.45
C TYR A 96 10.75 5.80 -21.60
N ASP A 97 9.47 5.48 -21.74
CA ASP A 97 8.63 6.24 -22.67
C ASP A 97 8.95 5.89 -24.15
N GLY A 98 9.67 4.79 -24.38
CA GLY A 98 10.31 4.49 -25.67
C GLY A 98 11.60 5.28 -25.98
N SER A 99 12.11 6.07 -25.03
CA SER A 99 13.32 6.93 -25.15
C SER A 99 14.36 6.63 -24.06
N TRP A 100 15.65 6.81 -24.37
CA TRP A 100 16.72 6.60 -23.40
C TRP A 100 17.05 7.88 -22.63
N PHE A 101 17.34 7.73 -21.35
CA PHE A 101 17.79 8.83 -20.50
C PHE A 101 19.07 8.46 -19.77
N LEU A 102 19.98 9.42 -19.68
CA LEU A 102 21.23 9.33 -18.97
C LEU A 102 21.24 10.29 -17.78
N GLU A 103 21.64 9.78 -16.63
CA GLU A 103 21.75 10.56 -15.40
C GLU A 103 23.08 10.29 -14.67
N PRO A 104 23.87 11.32 -14.32
CA PRO A 104 25.04 11.16 -13.48
C PRO A 104 24.63 10.81 -12.04
N ILE A 105 25.33 9.86 -11.40
CA ILE A 105 24.95 9.38 -10.05
C ILE A 105 25.30 10.41 -8.96
N SER A 106 26.24 11.31 -9.24
CA SER A 106 26.65 12.37 -8.33
C SER A 106 26.91 13.65 -9.13
N LYS A 107 26.73 14.82 -8.49
CA LYS A 107 27.21 16.09 -9.05
C LYS A 107 28.73 16.11 -9.29
N SER A 108 29.46 15.20 -8.64
CA SER A 108 30.92 15.08 -8.75
C SER A 108 31.38 14.10 -9.83
N THR A 109 30.48 13.49 -10.59
CA THR A 109 30.81 12.60 -11.71
C THR A 109 30.76 13.37 -13.02
N LEU A 110 31.87 13.36 -13.76
CA LEU A 110 31.98 14.00 -15.06
C LEU A 110 31.40 13.04 -16.11
N VAL A 111 30.22 13.41 -16.63
CA VAL A 111 29.52 12.70 -17.69
C VAL A 111 29.26 13.72 -18.80
N TRP A 112 29.50 13.34 -20.04
CA TRP A 112 29.27 14.21 -21.20
C TRP A 112 28.38 13.51 -22.21
N VAL A 113 27.53 14.26 -22.91
CA VAL A 113 26.76 13.80 -24.07
C VAL A 113 27.08 14.73 -25.24
N ASN A 114 27.61 14.19 -26.33
CA ASN A 114 28.06 14.95 -27.50
C ASN A 114 29.00 16.11 -27.13
N GLY A 115 29.90 15.87 -26.19
CA GLY A 115 30.87 16.87 -25.69
C GLY A 115 30.31 17.86 -24.65
N ASN A 116 29.00 17.90 -24.43
CA ASN A 116 28.38 18.78 -23.43
C ASN A 116 28.31 18.10 -22.06
N PRO A 117 28.73 18.77 -20.96
CA PRO A 117 28.63 18.20 -19.63
C PRO A 117 27.16 18.03 -19.20
N VAL A 118 26.87 16.89 -18.58
CA VAL A 118 25.53 16.53 -18.11
C VAL A 118 25.51 16.58 -16.59
N GLU A 119 24.83 17.58 -16.03
CA GLU A 119 24.66 17.72 -14.57
C GLU A 119 23.32 17.14 -14.06
N LYS A 120 22.34 17.02 -14.96
CA LYS A 120 20.98 16.53 -14.69
C LYS A 120 20.58 15.54 -15.78
N ARG A 121 19.55 14.75 -15.50
CA ARG A 121 18.93 13.83 -16.46
C ARG A 121 18.78 14.50 -17.84
N ILE A 122 19.33 13.86 -18.86
CA ILE A 122 19.19 14.26 -20.27
C ILE A 122 18.68 13.08 -21.10
N GLN A 123 17.88 13.37 -22.13
CA GLN A 123 17.50 12.37 -23.11
C GLN A 123 18.68 12.08 -24.03
N VAL A 124 18.94 10.81 -24.29
CA VAL A 124 19.97 10.35 -25.22
C VAL A 124 19.27 9.77 -26.44
N ASN A 125 19.62 10.29 -27.61
CA ASN A 125 19.08 9.88 -28.89
C ASN A 125 20.02 8.87 -29.57
N ASN A 126 19.53 8.26 -30.65
CA ASN A 126 20.35 7.36 -31.45
C ASN A 126 21.60 8.07 -31.97
N HIS A 127 22.75 7.39 -31.91
CA HIS A 127 24.08 7.87 -32.26
C HIS A 127 24.67 8.96 -31.37
N ASP A 128 24.02 9.31 -30.25
CA ASP A 128 24.64 10.20 -29.27
C ASP A 128 25.85 9.53 -28.62
N THR A 129 26.91 10.32 -28.45
CA THR A 129 28.17 9.91 -27.81
C THR A 129 28.15 10.27 -26.34
N ILE A 130 28.16 9.25 -25.48
CA ILE A 130 28.23 9.35 -24.04
C ILE A 130 29.69 9.19 -23.61
N GLY A 131 30.27 10.24 -23.05
CA GLY A 131 31.59 10.14 -22.43
C GLY A 131 31.49 9.91 -20.91
N LEU A 132 32.35 9.02 -20.39
CA LEU A 132 32.44 8.64 -18.99
C LEU A 132 33.92 8.52 -18.60
N GLY A 133 34.49 9.50 -17.88
CA GLY A 133 35.93 9.52 -17.63
C GLY A 133 36.75 9.56 -18.93
N SER A 134 37.64 8.59 -19.16
CA SER A 134 38.39 8.48 -20.42
C SER A 134 37.67 7.69 -21.53
N THR A 135 36.46 7.19 -21.28
CA THR A 135 35.75 6.27 -22.19
C THR A 135 34.67 6.99 -22.97
N ARG A 136 34.51 6.66 -24.26
CA ARG A 136 33.38 7.08 -25.08
C ARG A 136 32.53 5.88 -25.47
N LEU A 137 31.23 6.02 -25.30
CA LEU A 137 30.22 5.04 -25.65
C LEU A 137 29.21 5.68 -26.59
N THR A 138 28.87 5.03 -27.69
CA THR A 138 27.84 5.52 -28.60
C THR A 138 26.57 4.70 -28.41
N LEU A 139 25.43 5.37 -28.18
CA LEU A 139 24.14 4.68 -28.13
C LEU A 139 23.68 4.36 -29.55
N VAL A 140 23.41 3.08 -29.83
CA VAL A 140 22.83 2.66 -31.11
C VAL A 140 21.44 2.09 -30.88
N ASP A 141 20.47 2.62 -31.65
CA ASP A 141 19.07 2.21 -31.72
C ASP A 141 18.80 1.58 -33.09
N ASP A 142 18.67 0.26 -33.11
CA ASP A 142 18.53 -0.53 -34.33
C ASP A 142 17.05 -0.78 -34.72
N ARG A 143 16.10 -0.07 -34.09
CA ARG A 143 14.65 -0.27 -34.33
C ARG A 143 14.22 -0.01 -35.78
N LYS A 144 15.00 0.75 -36.58
CA LYS A 144 14.66 1.11 -37.98
C LYS A 144 14.81 -0.04 -38.98
N TYR A 145 15.49 -1.13 -38.63
CA TYR A 145 15.83 -2.22 -39.58
C TYR A 145 14.90 -3.45 -39.47
N LEU A 146 13.77 -3.33 -38.77
CA LEU A 146 12.79 -4.41 -38.68
C LEU A 146 11.60 -4.19 -39.62
N PRO A 147 11.09 -5.27 -40.26
CA PRO A 147 9.72 -5.28 -40.77
C PRO A 147 8.76 -4.99 -39.63
N ASP A 148 7.65 -4.30 -39.92
CA ASP A 148 6.65 -3.81 -38.96
C ASP A 148 5.80 -4.94 -38.32
N ASP A 149 6.41 -6.06 -37.93
CA ASP A 149 5.72 -7.23 -37.39
C ASP A 149 5.48 -7.05 -35.89
N GLY A 150 4.29 -6.54 -35.56
CA GLY A 150 3.41 -7.02 -34.48
C GLY A 150 3.86 -6.94 -33.02
N GLY A 151 5.14 -6.67 -32.71
CA GLY A 151 5.69 -6.75 -31.35
C GLY A 151 5.18 -5.67 -30.40
N LYS A 152 5.00 -4.44 -30.91
CA LYS A 152 4.38 -3.34 -30.13
C LYS A 152 2.90 -3.60 -29.87
N ALA A 153 2.17 -4.11 -30.86
CA ALA A 153 0.76 -4.47 -30.73
C ALA A 153 0.54 -5.64 -29.75
N ALA A 154 1.45 -6.63 -29.72
CA ALA A 154 1.41 -7.73 -28.77
C ALA A 154 1.71 -7.28 -27.32
N LEU A 155 2.67 -6.38 -27.11
CA LEU A 155 2.98 -5.81 -25.80
C LEU A 155 1.85 -4.90 -25.26
N GLU A 156 1.24 -4.10 -26.15
CA GLU A 156 0.04 -3.31 -25.81
C GLU A 156 -1.17 -4.21 -25.53
N GLN A 157 -1.40 -5.27 -26.29
CA GLN A 157 -2.48 -6.24 -26.03
C GLN A 157 -2.28 -7.04 -24.73
N ILE A 158 -1.04 -7.38 -24.37
CA ILE A 158 -0.74 -8.13 -23.13
C ILE A 158 -0.87 -7.25 -21.88
N THR A 159 -0.66 -5.93 -22.00
CA THR A 159 -0.73 -4.98 -20.88
C THR A 159 -2.05 -4.23 -20.77
N ALA A 160 -2.83 -4.16 -21.85
CA ALA A 160 -4.19 -3.63 -21.83
C ALA A 160 -5.11 -4.62 -21.10
N THR A 161 -5.35 -4.36 -19.82
CA THR A 161 -6.51 -4.94 -19.12
C THR A 161 -7.75 -4.45 -19.86
N THR A 162 -8.46 -5.37 -20.51
CA THR A 162 -9.62 -5.00 -21.33
C THR A 162 -10.66 -4.33 -20.43
N THR A 163 -11.18 -3.18 -20.82
CA THR A 163 -12.23 -2.43 -20.09
C THR A 163 -13.35 -3.34 -19.58
N GLY A 164 -13.70 -4.39 -20.33
CA GLY A 164 -14.68 -5.41 -19.93
C GLY A 164 -14.34 -6.19 -18.66
N GLN A 165 -13.06 -6.49 -18.38
CA GLN A 165 -12.65 -7.20 -17.17
C GLN A 165 -12.75 -6.33 -15.91
N ILE A 166 -12.49 -5.03 -16.06
CA ILE A 166 -12.67 -4.04 -14.99
C ILE A 166 -14.16 -3.91 -14.67
N LEU A 167 -14.99 -3.77 -15.70
CA LEU A 167 -16.44 -3.68 -15.55
C LEU A 167 -17.04 -4.95 -14.93
N SER A 168 -16.58 -6.14 -15.29
CA SER A 168 -17.07 -7.38 -14.69
C SER A 168 -16.73 -7.51 -13.21
N THR A 169 -15.54 -7.05 -12.80
CA THR A 169 -15.13 -7.05 -11.39
C THR A 169 -15.92 -6.03 -10.58
N LEU A 170 -16.15 -4.85 -11.15
CA LEU A 170 -16.99 -3.81 -10.55
C LEU A 170 -18.44 -4.28 -10.40
N PHE A 171 -18.99 -4.97 -11.41
CA PHE A 171 -20.30 -5.61 -11.33
C PHE A 171 -20.37 -6.66 -10.21
N LEU A 172 -19.38 -7.56 -10.11
CA LEU A 172 -19.33 -8.55 -9.01
C LEU A 172 -19.30 -7.88 -7.64
N LEU A 173 -18.55 -6.79 -7.50
CA LEU A 173 -18.47 -6.00 -6.27
C LEU A 173 -19.83 -5.38 -5.91
N HIS A 174 -20.55 -4.83 -6.88
CA HIS A 174 -21.90 -4.31 -6.68
C HIS A 174 -22.89 -5.40 -6.29
N VAL A 175 -22.84 -6.57 -6.93
CA VAL A 175 -23.66 -7.73 -6.57
C VAL A 175 -23.35 -8.16 -5.13
N TYR A 176 -22.07 -8.24 -4.76
CA TYR A 176 -21.63 -8.57 -3.40
C TYR A 176 -22.20 -7.62 -2.37
N PHE A 177 -22.03 -6.31 -2.59
CA PHE A 177 -22.51 -5.30 -1.66
C PHE A 177 -24.04 -5.26 -1.56
N THR A 178 -24.73 -5.40 -2.71
CA THR A 178 -26.19 -5.39 -2.76
C THR A 178 -26.78 -6.59 -2.03
N ILE A 179 -26.21 -7.80 -2.21
CA ILE A 179 -26.64 -8.99 -1.47
C ILE A 179 -26.36 -8.79 0.02
N GLY A 180 -25.18 -8.29 0.40
CA GLY A 180 -24.79 -8.09 1.79
C GLY A 180 -25.72 -7.14 2.54
N MET A 181 -25.88 -5.92 2.00
CA MET A 181 -26.77 -4.93 2.60
C MET A 181 -28.25 -5.31 2.49
N GLY A 182 -28.64 -6.02 1.42
CA GLY A 182 -30.00 -6.55 1.25
C GLY A 182 -30.35 -7.56 2.35
N VAL A 183 -29.43 -8.47 2.69
CA VAL A 183 -29.59 -9.41 3.81
C VAL A 183 -29.69 -8.65 5.14
N LEU A 184 -28.85 -7.65 5.38
CA LEU A 184 -28.95 -6.82 6.60
C LEU A 184 -30.30 -6.11 6.70
N LEU A 185 -30.75 -5.45 5.62
CA LEU A 185 -32.02 -4.73 5.60
C LEU A 185 -33.23 -5.67 5.78
N TYR A 186 -33.13 -6.92 5.31
CA TYR A 186 -34.17 -7.92 5.49
C TYR A 186 -34.23 -8.47 6.92
N THR A 187 -33.07 -8.58 7.57
CA THR A 187 -32.92 -9.18 8.90
C THR A 187 -32.90 -8.15 10.03
N LEU A 188 -33.14 -6.89 9.69
CA LEU A 188 -33.08 -5.75 10.59
C LEU A 188 -34.05 -5.93 11.77
N PRO A 189 -33.61 -5.74 13.03
CA PRO A 189 -34.48 -5.89 14.19
C PRO A 189 -35.66 -4.89 14.17
N GLU A 190 -36.77 -5.27 14.82
CA GLU A 190 -38.02 -4.49 14.82
C GLU A 190 -37.83 -3.05 15.30
N ASP A 191 -36.99 -2.87 16.33
CA ASP A 191 -36.62 -1.57 16.90
C ASP A 191 -36.08 -0.58 15.86
N PHE A 192 -35.45 -1.09 14.80
CA PHE A 192 -34.77 -0.29 13.77
C PHE A 192 -35.53 -0.23 12.44
N LEU A 193 -36.69 -0.89 12.34
CA LEU A 193 -37.52 -0.84 11.13
C LEU A 193 -37.89 0.59 10.70
N PRO A 194 -38.17 1.55 11.60
CA PRO A 194 -38.41 2.94 11.20
C PRO A 194 -37.24 3.57 10.44
N GLN A 195 -36.01 3.17 10.75
CA GLN A 195 -34.78 3.69 10.17
C GLN A 195 -34.38 2.98 8.87
N ARG A 196 -35.08 1.91 8.47
CA ARG A 196 -34.75 1.09 7.28
C ARG A 196 -34.57 1.92 6.00
N LYS A 197 -35.41 2.93 5.76
CA LYS A 197 -35.30 3.82 4.60
C LYS A 197 -34.01 4.65 4.63
N MET A 198 -33.66 5.16 5.80
CA MET A 198 -32.41 5.91 5.99
C MET A 198 -31.20 5.00 5.77
N ILE A 199 -31.23 3.77 6.31
CA ILE A 199 -30.14 2.81 6.10
C ILE A 199 -29.95 2.56 4.60
N LEU A 200 -31.03 2.25 3.87
CA LEU A 200 -30.99 2.03 2.42
C LEU A 200 -30.44 3.23 1.65
N LEU A 201 -30.82 4.46 2.02
CA LEU A 201 -30.30 5.68 1.41
C LEU A 201 -28.78 5.79 1.56
N PHE A 202 -28.25 5.57 2.77
CA PHE A 202 -26.82 5.60 3.02
C PHE A 202 -26.07 4.47 2.30
N CYS A 203 -26.64 3.26 2.21
CA CYS A 203 -26.07 2.18 1.41
C CYS A 203 -25.91 2.60 -0.06
N PHE A 204 -26.96 3.20 -0.62
CA PHE A 204 -26.96 3.69 -2.00
C PHE A 204 -25.91 4.79 -2.19
N LEU A 205 -25.85 5.77 -1.28
CA LEU A 205 -24.87 6.85 -1.33
C LEU A 205 -23.43 6.33 -1.29
N VAL A 206 -23.13 5.32 -0.45
CA VAL A 206 -21.77 4.74 -0.38
C VAL A 206 -21.35 4.12 -1.71
N ILE A 207 -22.23 3.37 -2.38
CA ILE A 207 -21.93 2.81 -3.72
C ILE A 207 -21.73 3.94 -4.72
N VAL A 208 -22.66 4.90 -4.79
CA VAL A 208 -22.61 6.01 -5.74
C VAL A 208 -21.33 6.83 -5.57
N VAL A 209 -20.92 7.13 -4.35
CA VAL A 209 -19.66 7.84 -4.07
C VAL A 209 -18.46 7.00 -4.47
N THR A 210 -18.47 5.69 -4.19
CA THR A 210 -17.38 4.77 -4.57
C THR A 210 -17.21 4.71 -6.10
N ASP A 211 -18.32 4.67 -6.84
CA ASP A 211 -18.31 4.64 -8.31
C ASP A 211 -17.94 5.99 -8.90
N LEU A 212 -18.46 7.08 -8.33
CA LEU A 212 -18.08 8.44 -8.72
C LEU A 212 -16.58 8.64 -8.56
N VAL A 213 -16.01 8.26 -7.42
CA VAL A 213 -14.56 8.36 -7.16
C VAL A 213 -13.77 7.49 -8.13
N PHE A 214 -14.24 6.27 -8.45
CA PHE A 214 -13.62 5.43 -9.49
C PHE A 214 -13.60 6.11 -10.86
N LEU A 215 -14.72 6.70 -11.28
CA LEU A 215 -14.83 7.42 -12.55
C LEU A 215 -13.94 8.66 -12.57
N LEU A 216 -13.90 9.41 -11.47
CA LEU A 216 -13.01 10.57 -11.31
C LEU A 216 -11.54 10.14 -11.41
N TYR A 217 -11.14 9.05 -10.76
CA TYR A 217 -9.80 8.49 -10.90
C TYR A 217 -9.48 8.16 -12.36
N LYS A 218 -10.38 7.48 -13.07
CA LYS A 218 -10.20 7.13 -14.48
C LYS A 218 -10.13 8.36 -15.39
N LEU A 219 -10.84 9.43 -15.05
CA LEU A 219 -10.88 10.67 -15.81
C LEU A 219 -9.61 11.51 -15.63
N PHE A 220 -9.16 11.68 -14.38
CA PHE A 220 -8.05 12.58 -14.05
C PHE A 220 -6.68 11.89 -14.03
N LEU A 221 -6.61 10.61 -13.63
CA LEU A 221 -5.34 9.87 -13.53
C LEU A 221 -5.20 8.88 -14.69
N LYS A 222 -4.51 9.30 -15.75
CA LYS A 222 -4.26 8.44 -16.94
C LYS A 222 -3.54 7.12 -16.62
N THR A 223 -2.75 7.06 -15.55
CA THR A 223 -1.96 5.90 -15.09
C THR A 223 -2.60 5.20 -13.87
N PHE A 224 -3.91 5.32 -13.71
CA PHE A 224 -4.67 4.73 -12.60
C PHE A 224 -4.63 3.20 -12.59
N SER A 225 -4.23 2.63 -11.45
CA SER A 225 -4.30 1.18 -11.19
C SER A 225 -5.69 0.79 -10.70
N ALA A 226 -6.59 0.49 -11.64
CA ALA A 226 -7.96 0.07 -11.33
C ALA A 226 -8.02 -1.19 -10.44
N ASP A 227 -7.13 -2.15 -10.65
CA ASP A 227 -7.09 -3.39 -9.86
C ASP A 227 -6.71 -3.16 -8.40
N MET A 228 -5.79 -2.22 -8.14
CA MET A 228 -5.43 -1.84 -6.76
C MET A 228 -6.63 -1.20 -6.06
N TYR A 229 -7.31 -0.28 -6.74
CA TYR A 229 -8.50 0.38 -6.21
C TYR A 229 -9.62 -0.62 -5.92
N LEU A 230 -9.93 -1.52 -6.86
CA LEU A 230 -10.98 -2.52 -6.69
C LEU A 230 -10.69 -3.49 -5.54
N ALA A 231 -9.43 -3.90 -5.35
CA ALA A 231 -9.05 -4.73 -4.21
C ALA A 231 -9.29 -4.01 -2.87
N ILE A 232 -8.90 -2.74 -2.76
CA ILE A 232 -9.12 -1.93 -1.56
C ILE A 232 -10.61 -1.69 -1.33
N MET A 233 -11.37 -1.37 -2.38
CA MET A 233 -12.82 -1.18 -2.28
C MET A 233 -13.55 -2.47 -1.89
N THR A 234 -13.06 -3.64 -2.30
CA THR A 234 -13.63 -4.92 -1.87
C THR A 234 -13.50 -5.09 -0.35
N ILE A 235 -12.31 -4.86 0.21
CA ILE A 235 -12.06 -4.90 1.66
C ILE A 235 -12.92 -3.86 2.39
N PHE A 236 -12.94 -2.63 1.88
CA PHE A 236 -13.69 -1.52 2.47
C PHE A 236 -15.20 -1.79 2.49
N LEU A 237 -15.79 -2.28 1.40
CA LEU A 237 -17.21 -2.60 1.34
C LEU A 237 -17.57 -3.79 2.23
N THR A 238 -16.69 -4.81 2.35
CA THR A 238 -16.83 -5.86 3.38
C THR A 238 -16.83 -5.25 4.78
N GLY A 239 -15.91 -4.33 5.08
CA GLY A 239 -15.88 -3.58 6.33
C GLY A 239 -17.18 -2.85 6.61
N TYR A 240 -17.71 -2.11 5.63
CA TYR A 240 -18.96 -1.37 5.78
C TYR A 240 -20.17 -2.28 6.09
N ILE A 241 -20.25 -3.44 5.44
CA ILE A 241 -21.30 -4.45 5.72
C ILE A 241 -21.19 -4.91 7.18
N ILE A 242 -19.99 -5.30 7.62
CA ILE A 242 -19.75 -5.83 8.96
C ILE A 242 -20.00 -4.75 10.04
N GLN A 243 -19.55 -3.52 9.83
CA GLN A 243 -19.78 -2.42 10.79
C GLN A 243 -21.25 -1.99 10.87
N THR A 244 -21.97 -2.05 9.75
CA THR A 244 -23.43 -1.89 9.76
C THR A 244 -24.08 -3.00 10.58
N ARG A 245 -23.62 -4.25 10.44
CA ARG A 245 -24.08 -5.38 11.26
C ARG A 245 -23.80 -5.17 12.76
N PHE A 246 -22.69 -4.57 13.15
CA PHE A 246 -22.43 -4.27 14.58
C PHE A 246 -23.36 -3.18 15.13
N SER A 247 -23.71 -2.21 14.29
CA SER A 247 -24.49 -1.04 14.72
C SER A 247 -25.94 -1.40 15.07
N PHE A 248 -26.55 -2.34 14.34
CA PHE A 248 -27.98 -2.61 14.46
C PHE A 248 -28.35 -3.91 15.19
N TRP A 249 -27.40 -4.81 15.47
CA TRP A 249 -27.67 -6.05 16.20
C TRP A 249 -27.11 -6.01 17.62
N GLY A 250 -27.80 -6.67 18.56
CA GLY A 250 -27.26 -6.88 19.91
C GLY A 250 -27.50 -5.76 20.92
N LEU A 251 -28.71 -5.20 20.96
CA LEU A 251 -29.13 -4.30 22.04
C LEU A 251 -29.57 -5.11 23.26
N ARG A 252 -28.79 -5.05 24.34
CA ARG A 252 -29.10 -5.69 25.63
C ARG A 252 -29.81 -4.78 26.64
N VAL A 253 -30.11 -3.54 26.25
CA VAL A 253 -30.70 -2.53 27.16
C VAL A 253 -32.22 -2.59 27.08
N THR A 254 -32.87 -2.68 28.24
CA THR A 254 -34.33 -2.71 28.40
C THR A 254 -34.87 -1.40 29.00
N GLY A 255 -36.19 -1.18 28.91
CA GLY A 255 -36.86 -0.02 29.50
C GLY A 255 -36.52 1.32 28.82
N GLU A 256 -36.63 2.43 29.56
CA GLU A 256 -36.45 3.80 29.05
C GLU A 256 -35.07 4.06 28.44
N ARG A 257 -34.03 3.37 28.93
CA ARG A 257 -32.66 3.49 28.41
C ARG A 257 -32.50 2.91 26.99
N ARG A 258 -33.44 2.08 26.52
CA ARG A 258 -33.39 1.47 25.18
C ARG A 258 -33.50 2.51 24.07
N ALA A 259 -34.39 3.50 24.22
CA ALA A 259 -34.56 4.57 23.22
C ALA A 259 -33.27 5.41 23.08
N ILE A 260 -32.62 5.73 24.20
CA ILE A 260 -31.36 6.46 24.23
C ILE A 260 -30.24 5.64 23.55
N ALA A 261 -30.16 4.34 23.85
CA ALA A 261 -29.17 3.44 23.24
C ALA A 261 -29.35 3.30 21.72
N ILE A 262 -30.60 3.19 21.24
CA ILE A 262 -30.93 3.17 19.82
C ILE A 262 -30.49 4.48 19.14
N ALA A 263 -30.82 5.62 19.74
CA ALA A 263 -30.45 6.93 19.22
C ALA A 263 -28.93 7.12 19.13
N ALA A 264 -28.19 6.65 20.15
CA ALA A 264 -26.73 6.68 20.17
C ALA A 264 -26.12 5.83 19.03
N ARG A 265 -26.52 4.55 18.91
CA ARG A 265 -26.02 3.66 17.84
C ARG A 265 -26.32 4.19 16.44
N LEU A 266 -27.51 4.77 16.26
CA LEU A 266 -27.90 5.37 14.99
C LEU A 266 -27.04 6.59 14.65
N SER A 267 -26.78 7.45 15.64
CA SER A 267 -25.91 8.60 15.50
C SER A 267 -24.49 8.17 15.12
N ASP A 268 -23.92 7.20 15.83
CA ASP A 268 -22.55 6.73 15.61
C ASP A 268 -22.39 6.10 14.23
N TRP A 269 -23.32 5.23 13.83
CA TRP A 269 -23.31 4.64 12.50
C TRP A 269 -23.41 5.71 11.40
N ARG A 270 -24.33 6.67 11.54
CA ARG A 270 -24.49 7.77 10.59
C ARG A 270 -23.21 8.60 10.46
N GLN A 271 -22.57 8.93 11.59
CA GLN A 271 -21.32 9.68 11.60
C GLN A 271 -20.21 8.90 10.89
N THR A 272 -20.10 7.59 11.14
CA THR A 272 -19.12 6.72 10.46
C THR A 272 -19.39 6.64 8.96
N SER A 273 -20.64 6.49 8.52
CA SER A 273 -20.98 6.49 7.09
C SER A 273 -20.64 7.82 6.40
N VAL A 274 -20.88 8.96 7.06
CA VAL A 274 -20.48 10.27 6.53
C VAL A 274 -18.97 10.41 6.47
N LEU A 275 -18.26 10.01 7.53
CA LEU A 275 -16.80 10.05 7.60
C LEU A 275 -16.16 9.20 6.50
N ILE A 276 -16.75 8.05 6.19
CA ILE A 276 -16.34 7.19 5.08
C ILE A 276 -16.46 7.90 3.73
N MET A 277 -17.60 8.52 3.44
CA MET A 277 -17.81 9.23 2.17
C MET A 277 -16.85 10.43 2.03
N VAL A 278 -16.67 11.17 3.12
CA VAL A 278 -15.68 12.27 3.18
C VAL A 278 -14.27 11.72 3.00
N GLY A 279 -13.94 10.58 3.61
CA GLY A 279 -12.65 9.92 3.49
C GLY A 279 -12.32 9.48 2.06
N LEU A 280 -13.31 8.94 1.33
CA LEU A 280 -13.16 8.58 -0.09
C LEU A 280 -12.87 9.81 -0.97
N LEU A 281 -13.61 10.90 -0.77
CA LEU A 281 -13.38 12.16 -1.50
C LEU A 281 -12.01 12.76 -1.13
N LEU A 282 -11.66 12.75 0.17
CA LEU A 282 -10.37 13.21 0.65
C LEU A 282 -9.22 12.41 0.02
N ALA A 283 -9.33 11.08 -0.04
CA ALA A 283 -8.35 10.22 -0.70
C ALA A 283 -8.18 10.60 -2.18
N PHE A 284 -9.29 10.87 -2.89
CA PHE A 284 -9.25 11.35 -4.27
C PHE A 284 -8.50 12.69 -4.38
N PHE A 285 -8.84 13.72 -3.60
CA PHE A 285 -8.14 15.01 -3.67
C PHE A 285 -6.64 14.90 -3.33
N ILE A 286 -6.29 14.11 -2.31
CA ILE A 286 -4.88 13.86 -1.95
C ILE A 286 -4.17 13.20 -3.12
N SER A 287 -4.80 12.22 -3.77
CA SER A 287 -4.18 11.51 -4.89
C SER A 287 -3.86 12.43 -6.06
N LEU A 288 -4.73 13.39 -6.38
CA LEU A 288 -4.50 14.39 -7.43
C LEU A 288 -3.29 15.27 -7.09
N ILE A 289 -3.27 15.81 -5.87
CA ILE A 289 -2.17 16.66 -5.40
C ILE A 289 -0.84 15.91 -5.47
N VAL A 290 -0.82 14.64 -5.05
CA VAL A 290 0.39 13.84 -4.99
C VAL A 290 0.86 13.39 -6.39
N ALA A 291 -0.08 13.10 -7.29
CA ALA A 291 0.20 12.70 -8.66
C ALA A 291 0.77 13.85 -9.51
N GLU A 292 0.31 15.08 -9.28
CA GLU A 292 0.71 16.26 -10.07
C GLU A 292 1.86 17.05 -9.43
N THR A 293 1.99 17.05 -8.10
CA THR A 293 2.97 17.91 -7.42
C THR A 293 4.11 17.11 -6.78
N ARG A 294 5.33 17.67 -6.82
CA ARG A 294 6.48 17.21 -6.00
C ARG A 294 6.42 17.69 -4.54
N PHE A 295 5.27 18.21 -4.09
CA PHE A 295 5.13 18.83 -2.77
C PHE A 295 5.46 17.87 -1.63
N MET A 296 5.06 16.60 -1.75
CA MET A 296 5.34 15.57 -0.73
C MET A 296 6.84 15.38 -0.44
N GLU A 297 7.72 15.56 -1.42
CA GLU A 297 9.17 15.43 -1.21
C GLU A 297 9.72 16.52 -0.28
N LYS A 298 9.10 17.71 -0.29
CA LYS A 298 9.46 18.84 0.56
C LYS A 298 8.91 18.69 1.98
N LEU A 299 7.86 17.89 2.16
CA LEU A 299 7.24 17.64 3.46
C LEU A 299 8.01 16.65 4.32
N GLY A 300 9.08 15.99 3.84
CA GLY A 300 9.81 14.98 4.62
C GLY A 300 10.28 15.49 5.99
N THR A 301 10.84 16.69 6.07
CA THR A 301 11.27 17.30 7.33
C THR A 301 10.08 17.69 8.22
N VAL A 302 9.01 18.21 7.63
CA VAL A 302 7.77 18.55 8.35
C VAL A 302 7.14 17.29 8.94
N ALA A 303 7.05 16.21 8.16
CA ALA A 303 6.56 14.92 8.60
C ALA A 303 7.43 14.32 9.71
N MET A 304 8.75 14.51 9.66
CA MET A 304 9.69 14.04 10.69
C MET A 304 9.40 14.71 12.05
N VAL A 305 9.25 16.03 12.06
CA VAL A 305 8.92 16.80 13.27
C VAL A 305 7.50 16.49 13.73
N ALA A 306 6.53 16.48 12.81
CA ALA A 306 5.13 16.22 13.12
C ALA A 306 4.89 14.82 13.69
N THR A 307 5.61 13.80 13.20
CA THR A 307 5.54 12.42 13.72
C THR A 307 5.98 12.38 15.18
N THR A 308 7.16 12.92 15.48
CA THR A 308 7.69 12.94 16.85
C THR A 308 6.82 13.79 17.78
N LEU A 309 6.35 14.94 17.32
CA LEU A 309 5.44 15.79 18.08
C LEU A 309 4.10 15.10 18.35
N SER A 310 3.56 14.36 17.38
CA SER A 310 2.31 13.60 17.55
C SER A 310 2.44 12.53 18.63
N LEU A 311 3.56 11.80 18.67
CA LEU A 311 3.84 10.81 19.71
C LEU A 311 4.04 11.46 21.08
N LEU A 312 4.81 12.55 21.15
CA LEU A 312 5.02 13.32 22.39
C LEU A 312 3.70 13.89 22.93
N LEU A 313 2.87 14.46 22.06
CA LEU A 313 1.58 15.01 22.43
C LEU A 313 0.64 13.92 22.94
N THR A 314 0.67 12.74 22.32
CA THR A 314 -0.06 11.57 22.82
C THR A 314 0.48 11.12 24.17
N LEU A 315 1.79 11.16 24.41
CA LEU A 315 2.37 10.73 25.69
C LEU A 315 1.95 11.65 26.85
N VAL A 316 1.82 12.95 26.57
CA VAL A 316 1.46 13.95 27.60
C VAL A 316 -0.06 14.07 27.79
N LEU A 317 -0.83 14.10 26.70
CA LEU A 317 -2.28 14.37 26.76
C LEU A 317 -3.13 13.10 26.66
N GLY A 318 -2.52 11.96 26.34
CA GLY A 318 -3.21 10.71 26.10
C GLY A 318 -3.89 10.16 27.35
N LYS A 319 -5.15 9.74 27.18
CA LYS A 319 -5.99 9.12 28.20
C LYS A 319 -6.55 7.81 27.65
N GLY A 320 -7.20 7.01 28.51
CA GLY A 320 -7.86 5.75 28.11
C GLY A 320 -7.19 4.46 28.59
N GLN A 321 -6.15 4.56 29.44
CA GLN A 321 -5.41 3.40 29.94
C GLN A 321 -6.29 2.35 30.66
N LYS A 322 -7.34 2.80 31.36
CA LYS A 322 -8.28 1.90 32.07
C LYS A 322 -9.26 1.17 31.13
N THR A 323 -9.62 1.77 30.00
CA THR A 323 -10.68 1.27 29.11
C THR A 323 -10.11 0.39 27.99
N HIS A 324 -8.93 0.74 27.47
CA HIS A 324 -8.34 0.08 26.30
C HIS A 324 -6.90 -0.42 26.56
N GLY A 325 -6.45 -0.43 27.82
CA GLY A 325 -5.12 -0.91 28.21
C GLY A 325 -3.94 0.00 27.84
N ALA A 326 -4.17 1.08 27.09
CA ALA A 326 -3.15 2.07 26.70
C ALA A 326 -3.72 3.51 26.73
N GLY A 327 -2.86 4.50 26.95
CA GLY A 327 -3.26 5.92 27.01
C GLY A 327 -3.17 6.62 25.65
N LEU A 328 -3.77 6.06 24.59
CA LEU A 328 -3.52 6.51 23.20
C LEU A 328 -4.52 7.56 22.70
N TRP A 329 -5.60 7.82 23.43
CA TRP A 329 -6.71 8.65 22.95
C TRP A 329 -6.65 10.05 23.56
N ILE A 330 -6.71 11.06 22.69
CA ILE A 330 -6.86 12.45 23.07
C ILE A 330 -8.34 12.82 22.94
N TYR A 331 -8.92 13.31 24.03
CA TYR A 331 -10.34 13.68 24.11
C TYR A 331 -10.52 15.17 23.80
N ILE A 332 -11.28 15.47 22.76
CA ILE A 332 -11.67 16.84 22.37
C ILE A 332 -13.20 16.90 22.45
N GLY A 333 -13.71 17.39 23.59
CA GLY A 333 -15.15 17.35 23.89
C GLY A 333 -15.65 15.89 23.96
N SER A 334 -16.68 15.57 23.17
CA SER A 334 -17.24 14.21 23.07
C SER A 334 -16.53 13.31 22.06
N ARG A 335 -15.49 13.80 21.37
CA ARG A 335 -14.78 13.06 20.32
C ARG A 335 -13.39 12.66 20.77
N THR A 336 -12.91 11.53 20.24
CA THR A 336 -11.55 11.04 20.47
C THR A 336 -10.74 11.05 19.18
N ILE A 337 -9.48 11.45 19.29
CA ILE A 337 -8.51 11.35 18.21
C ILE A 337 -7.29 10.56 18.69
N GLN A 338 -6.80 9.66 17.83
CA GLN A 338 -5.59 8.89 18.08
C GLN A 338 -4.50 9.38 17.14
N LEU A 339 -3.56 10.17 17.66
CA LEU A 339 -2.49 10.74 16.85
C LEU A 339 -1.45 9.71 16.40
N THR A 340 -1.36 8.56 17.08
CA THR A 340 -0.41 7.49 16.68
C THR A 340 -0.75 6.90 15.30
N GLU A 341 -2.01 6.90 14.89
CA GLU A 341 -2.44 6.51 13.55
C GLU A 341 -1.87 7.45 12.46
N PHE A 342 -1.88 8.75 12.72
CA PHE A 342 -1.30 9.75 11.81
C PHE A 342 0.23 9.76 11.85
N ALA A 343 0.82 9.48 13.02
CA ALA A 343 2.26 9.32 13.18
C ALA A 343 2.80 8.16 12.32
N LYS A 344 2.05 7.05 12.19
CA LYS A 344 2.40 5.96 11.25
C LYS A 344 2.48 6.47 9.81
N VAL A 345 1.52 7.27 9.35
CA VAL A 345 1.56 7.86 7.99
C VAL A 345 2.75 8.79 7.82
N GLY A 346 3.00 9.66 8.81
CA GLY A 346 4.16 10.54 8.83
C GLY A 346 5.48 9.77 8.75
N TRP A 347 5.60 8.65 9.47
CA TRP A 347 6.75 7.75 9.40
C TRP A 347 7.01 7.24 7.98
N LEU A 348 5.97 6.79 7.26
CA LEU A 348 6.12 6.28 5.89
C LEU A 348 6.61 7.38 4.93
N VAL A 349 6.16 8.62 5.11
CA VAL A 349 6.64 9.79 4.35
C VAL A 349 8.10 10.10 4.67
N VAL A 350 8.50 10.05 5.94
CA VAL A 350 9.89 10.26 6.37
C VAL A 350 10.80 9.18 5.80
N LEU A 351 10.39 7.91 5.93
CA LEU A 351 11.09 6.76 5.40
C LEU A 351 11.35 6.93 3.90
N ALA A 352 10.32 7.29 3.14
CA ALA A 352 10.47 7.56 1.71
C ALA A 352 11.41 8.73 1.41
N SER A 353 11.36 9.80 2.20
CA SER A 353 12.21 10.98 2.02
C SER A 353 13.70 10.67 2.25
N PHE A 354 14.03 9.85 3.25
CA PHE A 354 15.40 9.46 3.56
C PHE A 354 15.97 8.45 2.57
N PHE A 355 15.16 7.46 2.17
CA PHE A 355 15.61 6.34 1.34
C PHE A 355 15.25 6.47 -0.15
N LYS A 356 14.79 7.66 -0.59
CA LYS A 356 14.58 7.97 -2.02
C LYS A 356 15.82 7.79 -2.90
N THR A 357 17.00 7.89 -2.30
CA THR A 357 18.30 7.58 -2.92
C THR A 357 19.08 6.79 -1.89
N ARG A 358 19.99 5.90 -2.32
CA ARG A 358 20.88 5.19 -1.38
C ARG A 358 21.64 6.22 -0.53
N PRO A 359 21.28 6.40 0.76
CA PRO A 359 21.82 7.48 1.55
C PRO A 359 23.21 7.12 2.07
N PRO A 360 24.14 8.08 2.21
CA PRO A 360 25.42 7.82 2.87
C PRO A 360 25.18 7.43 4.33
N LEU A 361 26.12 6.68 4.92
CA LEU A 361 26.01 6.15 6.28
C LEU A 361 25.64 7.22 7.33
N LYS A 362 26.17 8.45 7.22
CA LYS A 362 25.81 9.55 8.12
C LYS A 362 24.31 9.90 8.10
N VAL A 363 23.68 9.84 6.93
CA VAL A 363 22.23 10.08 6.78
C VAL A 363 21.44 8.89 7.32
N GLN A 364 21.91 7.67 7.09
CA GLN A 364 21.32 6.46 7.67
C GLN A 364 21.35 6.48 9.20
N ILE A 365 22.47 6.89 9.81
CA ILE A 365 22.61 7.04 11.26
C ILE A 365 21.65 8.12 11.79
N ARG A 366 21.50 9.26 11.11
CA ARG A 366 20.51 10.28 11.50
C ARG A 366 19.07 9.73 11.50
N PHE A 367 18.72 8.96 10.47
CA PHE A 367 17.43 8.27 10.44
C PHE A 367 17.31 7.27 11.58
N ALA A 368 18.34 6.46 11.86
CA ALA A 368 18.35 5.47 12.92
C ALA A 368 18.17 6.11 14.31
N ILE A 369 18.82 7.25 14.57
CA ILE A 369 18.66 8.01 15.82
C ILE A 369 17.22 8.52 15.95
N TRP A 370 16.68 9.15 14.89
CA TRP A 370 15.30 9.61 14.89
C TRP A 370 14.32 8.44 15.08
N ALA A 371 14.52 7.33 14.38
CA ALA A 371 13.72 6.13 14.51
C ALA A 371 13.77 5.57 15.93
N ALA A 372 14.97 5.46 16.54
CA ALA A 372 15.16 4.99 17.90
C ALA A 372 14.42 5.87 18.93
N ILE A 373 14.48 7.19 18.80
CA ILE A 373 13.73 8.12 19.66
C ILE A 373 12.23 7.83 19.58
N ASN A 374 11.69 7.71 18.37
CA ASN A 374 10.26 7.46 18.19
C ASN A 374 9.85 6.05 18.64
N PHE A 375 10.70 5.03 18.47
CA PHE A 375 10.45 3.68 19.02
C PHE A 375 10.43 3.70 20.55
N ILE A 376 11.33 4.44 21.19
CA ILE A 376 11.28 4.62 22.66
C ILE A 376 9.97 5.30 23.06
N LEU A 377 9.52 6.34 22.34
CA LEU A 377 8.24 6.98 22.60
C LEU A 377 7.05 6.00 22.46
N LEU A 378 7.06 5.13 21.44
CA LEU A 378 6.02 4.11 21.27
C LEU A 378 6.00 3.10 22.43
N LEU A 379 7.17 2.69 22.92
CA LEU A 379 7.29 1.80 24.08
C LEU A 379 6.83 2.47 25.38
N LEU A 380 7.04 3.78 25.53
CA LEU A 380 6.51 4.57 26.65
C LEU A 380 5.00 4.81 26.56
N LEU A 381 4.41 4.73 25.36
CA LEU A 381 2.97 4.83 25.07
C LEU A 381 2.19 3.50 25.21
N PRO A 382 2.81 2.46 25.77
CA PRO A 382 2.52 1.05 25.50
C PRO A 382 1.98 0.65 24.11
N ASP A 383 2.39 1.32 23.02
CA ASP A 383 1.90 1.03 21.66
C ASP A 383 2.82 0.02 20.93
N LEU A 384 2.79 -1.23 21.39
CA LEU A 384 3.56 -2.33 20.79
C LEU A 384 3.07 -2.63 19.36
N GLY A 385 1.78 -2.42 19.07
CA GLY A 385 1.20 -2.68 17.77
C GLY A 385 1.85 -1.82 16.68
N SER A 386 1.91 -0.51 16.89
CA SER A 386 2.57 0.41 15.95
C SER A 386 4.05 0.02 15.73
N ALA A 387 4.76 -0.39 16.78
CA ALA A 387 6.15 -0.82 16.65
C ALA A 387 6.30 -2.10 15.79
N MET A 388 5.40 -3.07 15.96
CA MET A 388 5.37 -4.30 15.17
C MET A 388 5.01 -4.07 13.70
N ILE A 389 4.35 -2.96 13.35
CA ILE A 389 4.13 -2.55 11.96
C ILE A 389 5.33 -1.80 11.40
N LEU A 390 5.79 -0.76 12.10
CA LEU A 390 6.77 0.18 11.56
C LEU A 390 8.16 -0.44 11.40
N LEU A 391 8.57 -1.37 12.28
CA LEU A 391 9.88 -2.00 12.20
C LEU A 391 10.03 -2.89 10.95
N PRO A 392 9.14 -3.89 10.68
CA PRO A 392 9.23 -4.68 9.45
C PRO A 392 9.10 -3.83 8.17
N VAL A 393 8.19 -2.85 8.16
CA VAL A 393 8.03 -1.95 7.00
C VAL A 393 9.33 -1.18 6.73
N THR A 394 9.94 -0.64 7.78
CA THR A 394 11.23 0.07 7.68
C THR A 394 12.32 -0.85 7.17
N LEU A 395 12.42 -2.08 7.66
CA LEU A 395 13.44 -3.04 7.24
C LEU A 395 13.26 -3.47 5.77
N ILE A 396 12.03 -3.73 5.34
CA ILE A 396 11.75 -4.09 3.93
C ILE A 396 12.13 -2.95 2.99
N VAL A 397 11.69 -1.72 3.30
CA VAL A 397 12.03 -0.55 2.47
C VAL A 397 13.54 -0.28 2.49
N PHE A 398 14.17 -0.36 3.67
CA PHE A 398 15.61 -0.20 3.80
C PHE A 398 16.38 -1.21 2.96
N ALA A 399 16.06 -2.50 3.08
CA ALA A 399 16.73 -3.58 2.36
C ALA A 399 16.59 -3.42 0.85
N VAL A 400 15.38 -3.13 0.37
CA VAL A 400 15.10 -2.97 -1.07
C VAL A 400 15.78 -1.72 -1.64
N MET A 401 15.72 -0.57 -0.94
CA MET A 401 16.22 0.71 -1.47
C MET A 401 17.75 0.86 -1.35
N THR A 402 18.39 0.19 -0.40
CA THR A 402 19.85 0.31 -0.17
C THR A 402 20.65 -0.88 -0.67
N SER A 403 20.00 -2.05 -0.79
CA SER A 403 20.64 -3.36 -1.03
C SER A 403 21.68 -3.75 0.03
N GLU A 404 21.58 -3.20 1.25
CA GLU A 404 22.50 -3.46 2.37
C GLU A 404 21.96 -4.60 3.26
N TYR A 405 21.93 -5.82 2.70
CA TYR A 405 21.34 -7.00 3.36
C TYR A 405 22.02 -7.37 4.68
N LEU A 406 23.35 -7.25 4.76
CA LEU A 406 24.11 -7.51 5.99
C LEU A 406 23.72 -6.53 7.11
N LEU A 407 23.64 -5.23 6.80
CA LEU A 407 23.22 -4.22 7.76
C LEU A 407 21.76 -4.45 8.19
N THR A 408 20.90 -4.83 7.25
CA THR A 408 19.52 -5.22 7.55
C THR A 408 19.47 -6.39 8.54
N ALA A 409 20.30 -7.43 8.33
CA ALA A 409 20.40 -8.57 9.24
C ALA A 409 20.90 -8.17 10.64
N ILE A 410 21.90 -7.29 10.71
CA ILE A 410 22.40 -6.74 12.00
C ILE A 410 21.30 -5.98 12.74
N VAL A 411 20.55 -5.12 12.03
CA VAL A 411 19.43 -4.37 12.62
C VAL A 411 18.32 -5.30 13.09
N MET A 412 18.04 -6.38 12.34
CA MET A 412 17.07 -7.40 12.77
C MET A 412 17.51 -8.12 14.05
N ILE A 413 18.78 -8.50 14.17
CA ILE A 413 19.35 -9.11 15.39
C ILE A 413 19.27 -8.13 16.56
N THR A 414 19.61 -6.86 16.33
CA THR A 414 19.53 -5.81 17.36
C THR A 414 18.08 -5.56 17.79
N GLY A 415 17.14 -5.58 16.84
CA GLY A 415 15.70 -5.49 17.11
C GLY A 415 15.18 -6.66 17.93
N ALA A 416 15.65 -7.89 17.68
CA ALA A 416 15.34 -9.05 18.51
C ALA A 416 15.89 -8.87 19.95
N GLY A 417 17.12 -8.36 20.09
CA GLY A 417 17.68 -7.99 21.40
C GLY A 417 16.84 -6.95 22.13
N ALA A 418 16.38 -5.91 21.43
CA ALA A 418 15.49 -4.89 22.00
C ALA A 418 14.12 -5.47 22.43
N ALA A 419 13.59 -6.45 21.70
CA ALA A 419 12.37 -7.14 22.08
C ALA A 419 12.54 -7.96 23.38
N ILE A 420 13.68 -8.64 23.54
CA ILE A 420 14.03 -9.35 24.79
C ILE A 420 14.15 -8.36 25.95
N PHE A 421 14.83 -7.22 25.73
CA PHE A 421 14.94 -6.17 26.74
C PHE A 421 13.57 -5.59 27.14
N ALA A 422 12.68 -5.36 26.17
CA ALA A 422 11.31 -4.92 26.42
C ALA A 422 10.53 -5.97 27.23
N TYR A 423 10.67 -7.26 26.91
CA TYR A 423 10.07 -8.34 27.71
C TYR A 423 10.57 -8.33 29.16
N GLN A 424 11.86 -8.12 29.40
CA GLN A 424 12.41 -8.09 30.76
C GLN A 424 12.00 -6.84 31.54
N SER A 425 11.89 -5.69 30.86
CA SER A 425 11.72 -4.39 31.51
C SER A 425 10.26 -3.94 31.63
N MET A 426 9.34 -4.50 30.83
CA MET A 426 7.97 -3.99 30.69
C MET A 426 6.93 -5.06 31.07
N PRO A 427 6.26 -4.91 32.23
CA PRO A 427 5.26 -5.89 32.69
C PRO A 427 4.08 -6.09 31.73
N TYR A 428 3.71 -5.07 30.95
CA TYR A 428 2.61 -5.22 29.98
C TYR A 428 2.99 -6.13 28.81
N VAL A 429 4.26 -6.12 28.37
CA VAL A 429 4.77 -7.02 27.32
C VAL A 429 4.75 -8.46 27.83
N GLN A 430 5.21 -8.67 29.07
CA GLN A 430 5.16 -9.98 29.72
C GLN A 430 3.74 -10.53 29.78
N ARG A 431 2.75 -9.71 30.17
CA ARG A 431 1.34 -10.13 30.21
C ARG A 431 0.79 -10.54 28.84
N ARG A 432 1.19 -9.86 27.75
CA ARG A 432 0.77 -10.21 26.39
C ARG A 432 1.38 -11.53 25.92
N ILE A 433 2.66 -11.76 26.22
CA ILE A 433 3.34 -13.02 25.89
C ILE A 433 2.81 -14.18 26.75
N PHE A 434 2.60 -13.96 28.05
CA PHE A 434 2.00 -14.95 28.95
C PHE A 434 0.60 -15.35 28.49
N GLY A 435 -0.26 -14.38 28.16
CA GLY A 435 -1.60 -14.64 27.62
C GLY A 435 -1.54 -15.46 26.31
N TRP A 436 -0.54 -15.21 25.47
CA TRP A 436 -0.35 -15.96 24.23
C TRP A 436 0.14 -17.40 24.46
N ILE A 437 1.12 -17.62 25.33
CA ILE A 437 1.65 -18.98 25.57
C ILE A 437 0.64 -19.84 26.33
N SER A 438 -0.10 -19.26 27.28
CA SER A 438 -1.14 -19.97 28.06
C SER A 438 -2.42 -20.30 27.28
N LEU A 439 -2.52 -19.93 25.99
CA LEU A 439 -3.75 -20.06 25.18
C LEU A 439 -4.37 -21.46 25.19
N TRP A 440 -3.53 -22.49 25.27
CA TRP A 440 -3.95 -23.90 25.20
C TRP A 440 -3.99 -24.59 26.57
N GLU A 441 -3.61 -23.88 27.64
CA GLU A 441 -3.50 -24.42 29.00
C GLU A 441 -4.71 -24.02 29.86
N GLU A 442 -5.05 -22.72 29.87
CA GLU A 442 -6.12 -22.18 30.69
C GLU A 442 -6.80 -20.97 30.04
N VAL A 443 -8.02 -20.66 30.46
CA VAL A 443 -8.69 -19.41 30.09
C VAL A 443 -8.50 -18.41 31.22
N ASN A 444 -7.77 -17.32 30.94
CA ASN A 444 -7.47 -16.25 31.88
C ASN A 444 -7.83 -14.86 31.31
N PRO A 445 -7.86 -13.79 32.13
CA PRO A 445 -8.22 -12.45 31.66
C PRO A 445 -7.36 -11.91 30.50
N GLN A 446 -6.15 -12.43 30.33
CA GLN A 446 -5.15 -11.96 29.35
C GLN A 446 -5.28 -12.66 28.00
N ASN A 447 -5.94 -13.83 27.96
CA ASN A 447 -6.10 -14.64 26.76
C ASN A 447 -7.58 -14.87 26.35
N SER A 448 -8.53 -14.60 27.25
CA SER A 448 -9.97 -14.79 27.04
C SER A 448 -10.49 -14.22 25.71
N GLN A 449 -10.00 -13.03 25.33
CA GLN A 449 -10.36 -12.37 24.08
C GLN A 449 -9.98 -13.22 22.85
N ILE A 450 -8.78 -13.79 22.83
CA ILE A 450 -8.29 -14.66 21.74
C ILE A 450 -9.02 -16.00 21.77
N VAL A 451 -9.25 -16.58 22.96
CA VAL A 451 -9.97 -17.86 23.10
C VAL A 451 -11.38 -17.75 22.52
N TYR A 452 -12.12 -16.69 22.84
CA TYR A 452 -13.46 -16.48 22.29
C TYR A 452 -13.43 -16.19 20.78
N ALA A 453 -12.42 -15.49 20.29
CA ALA A 453 -12.19 -15.31 18.85
C ALA A 453 -11.98 -16.65 18.13
N LEU A 454 -11.14 -17.53 18.66
CA LEU A 454 -10.89 -18.86 18.10
C LEU A 454 -12.14 -19.75 18.13
N GLN A 455 -12.93 -19.70 19.21
CA GLN A 455 -14.22 -20.40 19.28
C GLN A 455 -15.20 -19.89 18.23
N ALA A 456 -15.26 -18.57 17.98
CA ALA A 456 -16.11 -17.99 16.95
C ALA A 456 -15.68 -18.43 15.54
N VAL A 457 -14.36 -18.42 15.26
CA VAL A 457 -13.81 -18.95 14.00
C VAL A 457 -14.18 -20.42 13.81
N SER A 458 -14.08 -21.22 14.87
CA SER A 458 -14.46 -22.64 14.86
C SER A 458 -15.94 -22.85 14.55
N ARG A 459 -16.84 -22.08 15.16
CA ARG A 459 -18.29 -22.12 14.86
C ARG A 459 -18.60 -21.78 13.42
N GLY A 460 -17.85 -20.86 12.81
CA GLY A 460 -18.04 -20.48 11.41
C GLY A 460 -17.76 -21.62 10.42
N GLY A 461 -16.81 -22.50 10.73
CA GLY A 461 -16.37 -23.54 9.80
C GLY A 461 -15.93 -22.96 8.45
N LEU A 462 -16.11 -23.71 7.35
CA LEU A 462 -15.69 -23.25 6.02
C LEU A 462 -16.62 -22.18 5.42
N ILE A 463 -17.94 -22.33 5.60
CA ILE A 463 -18.97 -21.56 4.89
C ILE A 463 -19.54 -20.41 5.75
N GLY A 464 -19.32 -20.44 7.06
CA GLY A 464 -19.88 -19.49 8.01
C GLY A 464 -21.22 -19.94 8.56
N GLN A 465 -21.65 -19.32 9.65
CA GLN A 465 -23.00 -19.46 10.21
C GLN A 465 -24.05 -18.69 9.39
N GLY A 466 -23.61 -17.80 8.50
CA GLY A 466 -24.42 -16.88 7.71
C GLY A 466 -24.48 -15.50 8.37
N LEU A 467 -24.45 -14.44 7.55
CA LEU A 467 -24.51 -13.04 8.02
C LEU A 467 -25.66 -12.82 9.01
N THR A 468 -25.37 -12.14 10.13
CA THR A 468 -26.26 -11.89 11.30
C THR A 468 -26.62 -13.10 12.17
N ARG A 469 -25.98 -14.26 11.98
CA ARG A 469 -26.14 -15.44 12.86
C ARG A 469 -24.99 -15.70 13.81
N GLY A 470 -23.91 -14.93 13.71
CA GLY A 470 -22.81 -15.00 14.67
C GLY A 470 -23.18 -14.35 16.00
N ALA A 471 -22.38 -14.64 17.02
CA ALA A 471 -22.57 -14.13 18.37
C ALA A 471 -21.42 -13.19 18.79
N PRO A 472 -21.22 -12.03 18.12
CA PRO A 472 -20.08 -11.16 18.38
C PRO A 472 -20.08 -10.53 19.76
N GLU A 473 -21.23 -10.42 20.40
CA GLU A 473 -21.33 -9.89 21.77
C GLU A 473 -20.65 -10.78 22.81
N ALA A 474 -20.30 -12.01 22.46
CA ALA A 474 -19.52 -12.91 23.31
C ALA A 474 -18.02 -12.58 23.28
N ILE A 475 -17.55 -11.78 22.33
CA ILE A 475 -16.13 -11.49 22.12
C ILE A 475 -15.84 -10.04 22.56
N PRO A 476 -14.95 -9.83 23.54
CA PRO A 476 -14.48 -8.49 23.88
C PRO A 476 -13.88 -7.80 22.66
N LEU A 477 -14.23 -6.53 22.45
CA LEU A 477 -13.72 -5.69 21.36
C LEU A 477 -13.95 -6.30 19.94
N ALA A 478 -15.04 -7.07 19.77
CA ALA A 478 -15.44 -7.71 18.50
C ALA A 478 -15.46 -6.76 17.29
N SER A 479 -15.89 -5.52 17.47
CA SER A 479 -15.97 -4.52 16.39
C SER A 479 -14.62 -3.88 16.05
N GLU A 480 -13.63 -3.98 16.94
CA GLU A 480 -12.31 -3.34 16.84
C GLU A 480 -11.25 -4.36 16.39
N ASP A 481 -10.43 -4.88 17.29
CA ASP A 481 -9.30 -5.75 16.98
C ASP A 481 -9.72 -7.19 16.64
N MET A 482 -10.88 -7.67 17.11
CA MET A 482 -11.37 -9.04 16.87
C MET A 482 -12.31 -9.16 15.65
N VAL A 483 -12.42 -8.14 14.80
CA VAL A 483 -13.38 -8.14 13.69
C VAL A 483 -13.18 -9.31 12.71
N PHE A 484 -11.93 -9.79 12.57
CA PHE A 484 -11.61 -10.92 11.69
C PHE A 484 -12.29 -12.22 12.14
N SER A 485 -12.41 -12.47 13.45
CA SER A 485 -13.09 -13.68 13.94
C SER A 485 -14.58 -13.66 13.61
N ILE A 486 -15.20 -12.47 13.60
CA ILE A 486 -16.63 -12.31 13.23
C ILE A 486 -16.84 -12.49 11.74
N VAL A 487 -15.91 -12.02 10.90
CA VAL A 487 -15.94 -12.33 9.47
C VAL A 487 -15.88 -13.85 9.27
N CYS A 488 -14.99 -14.55 9.97
CA CYS A 488 -14.91 -16.01 9.89
C CYS A 488 -16.13 -16.73 10.46
N GLU A 489 -16.70 -16.25 11.59
CA GLU A 489 -17.90 -16.83 12.21
C GLU A 489 -19.11 -16.70 11.28
N GLU A 490 -19.34 -15.51 10.72
CA GLU A 490 -20.56 -15.23 9.95
C GLU A 490 -20.42 -15.57 8.46
N LEU A 491 -19.27 -15.30 7.83
CA LEU A 491 -19.03 -15.48 6.39
C LEU A 491 -18.14 -16.69 6.06
N GLY A 492 -17.57 -17.35 7.07
CA GLY A 492 -16.78 -18.57 6.95
C GLY A 492 -15.28 -18.34 6.73
N LEU A 493 -14.51 -19.40 6.91
CA LEU A 493 -13.07 -19.39 6.63
C LEU A 493 -12.76 -19.02 5.16
N ILE A 494 -13.66 -19.35 4.23
CA ILE A 494 -13.55 -18.94 2.82
C ILE A 494 -13.46 -17.41 2.69
N ALA A 495 -14.30 -16.67 3.41
CA ALA A 495 -14.25 -15.21 3.42
C ALA A 495 -12.97 -14.70 4.09
N GLY A 496 -12.54 -15.31 5.19
CA GLY A 496 -11.27 -14.99 5.84
C GLY A 496 -10.07 -15.15 4.90
N MET A 497 -10.02 -16.25 4.13
CA MET A 497 -8.99 -16.49 3.13
C MET A 497 -9.06 -15.47 1.98
N ALA A 498 -10.27 -15.11 1.54
CA ALA A 498 -10.46 -14.07 0.53
C ALA A 498 -9.90 -12.71 0.98
N LEU A 499 -10.07 -12.33 2.25
CA LEU A 499 -9.47 -11.11 2.79
C LEU A 499 -7.94 -11.15 2.76
N ILE A 500 -7.32 -12.27 3.17
CA ILE A 500 -5.86 -12.45 3.10
C ILE A 500 -5.38 -12.30 1.65
N ILE A 501 -6.07 -12.93 0.70
CA ILE A 501 -5.79 -12.81 -0.73
C ILE A 501 -5.88 -11.35 -1.21
N LEU A 502 -6.89 -10.59 -0.77
CA LEU A 502 -7.06 -9.18 -1.15
C LEU A 502 -5.92 -8.31 -0.62
N PHE A 503 -5.51 -8.47 0.64
CA PHE A 503 -4.37 -7.73 1.19
C PHE A 503 -3.06 -8.10 0.46
N PHE A 504 -2.87 -9.38 0.13
CA PHE A 504 -1.74 -9.82 -0.67
C PHE A 504 -1.78 -9.26 -2.10
N ALA A 505 -2.96 -9.19 -2.71
CA ALA A 505 -3.16 -8.61 -4.04
C ALA A 505 -2.83 -7.10 -4.05
N ILE A 506 -3.20 -6.35 -3.00
CA ILE A 506 -2.81 -4.94 -2.84
C ILE A 506 -1.29 -4.80 -2.80
N TRP A 507 -0.61 -5.66 -2.03
CA TRP A 507 0.85 -5.67 -1.95
C TRP A 507 1.51 -5.96 -3.30
N LEU A 508 1.06 -6.99 -4.02
CA LEU A 508 1.54 -7.31 -5.37
C LEU A 508 1.26 -6.20 -6.40
N SER A 509 0.12 -5.54 -6.29
CA SER A 509 -0.20 -4.39 -7.15
C SER A 509 0.76 -3.22 -6.87
N GLY A 510 1.09 -2.99 -5.59
CA GLY A 510 2.13 -2.08 -5.15
C GLY A 510 3.49 -2.39 -5.77
N ILE A 511 3.91 -3.66 -5.79
CA ILE A 511 5.16 -4.09 -6.44
C ILE A 511 5.15 -3.74 -7.93
N THR A 512 4.02 -3.93 -8.62
CA THR A 512 3.89 -3.53 -10.03
C THR A 512 4.08 -2.02 -10.20
N ALA A 513 3.54 -1.20 -9.28
CA ALA A 513 3.73 0.25 -9.30
C ALA A 513 5.18 0.65 -8.97
N VAL A 514 5.84 -0.05 -8.04
CA VAL A 514 7.27 0.12 -7.72
C VAL A 514 8.16 -0.17 -8.92
N MET A 515 7.91 -1.27 -9.66
CA MET A 515 8.68 -1.63 -10.86
C MET A 515 8.52 -0.63 -12.01
N LYS A 516 7.36 0.06 -12.07
CA LYS A 516 7.09 1.14 -13.04
C LYS A 516 7.55 2.51 -12.54
N GLY A 517 7.89 2.60 -11.26
CA GLY A 517 8.31 3.83 -10.59
C GLY A 517 9.59 4.38 -11.20
N ARG A 518 9.66 5.71 -11.32
CA ARG A 518 10.69 6.42 -12.09
C ARG A 518 11.56 7.31 -11.21
N ASP A 519 11.04 7.73 -10.07
CA ASP A 519 11.77 8.43 -9.03
C ASP A 519 11.85 7.57 -7.75
N GLY A 520 12.99 7.61 -7.09
CA GLY A 520 13.23 6.78 -5.91
C GLY A 520 12.35 7.16 -4.71
N TYR A 521 11.82 8.39 -4.64
CA TYR A 521 10.86 8.77 -3.60
C TYR A 521 9.53 8.04 -3.79
N SER A 522 8.96 8.07 -5.00
CA SER A 522 7.73 7.36 -5.32
C SER A 522 7.87 5.85 -5.15
N ILE A 523 8.99 5.28 -5.57
CA ILE A 523 9.32 3.86 -5.36
C ILE A 523 9.31 3.54 -3.86
N SER A 524 10.05 4.32 -3.06
CA SER A 524 10.16 4.08 -1.61
C SER A 524 8.82 4.27 -0.89
N LEU A 525 8.06 5.32 -1.22
CA LEU A 525 6.77 5.60 -0.61
C LEU A 525 5.70 4.58 -0.99
N THR A 526 5.64 4.18 -2.26
CA THR A 526 4.71 3.13 -2.73
C THR A 526 5.00 1.81 -2.00
N LEU A 527 6.28 1.43 -1.93
CA LEU A 527 6.70 0.22 -1.22
C LEU A 527 6.37 0.29 0.27
N ALA A 528 6.60 1.44 0.92
CA ALA A 528 6.29 1.66 2.33
C ALA A 528 4.78 1.54 2.60
N LEU A 529 3.93 2.20 1.80
CA LEU A 529 2.48 2.20 1.96
C LEU A 529 1.86 0.82 1.73
N THR A 530 2.21 0.14 0.65
CA THR A 530 1.64 -1.20 0.36
C THR A 530 2.12 -2.24 1.36
N THR A 531 3.39 -2.17 1.78
CA THR A 531 3.93 -3.05 2.81
C THR A 531 3.28 -2.77 4.16
N ALA A 532 2.99 -1.50 4.51
CA ALA A 532 2.28 -1.15 5.74
C ALA A 532 0.86 -1.74 5.77
N PHE A 533 0.07 -1.60 4.70
CA PHE A 533 -1.25 -2.22 4.61
C PHE A 533 -1.20 -3.74 4.81
N PHE A 534 -0.23 -4.40 4.19
CA PHE A 534 -0.07 -5.85 4.25
C PHE A 534 0.38 -6.34 5.63
N VAL A 535 1.42 -5.71 6.20
CA VAL A 535 1.96 -6.06 7.52
C VAL A 535 0.92 -5.81 8.61
N GLU A 536 0.20 -4.70 8.55
CA GLU A 536 -0.87 -4.39 9.50
C GLU A 536 -2.00 -5.43 9.46
N ALA A 537 -2.40 -5.86 8.25
CA ALA A 537 -3.37 -6.92 8.09
C ALA A 537 -2.88 -8.28 8.64
N ILE A 538 -1.63 -8.67 8.35
CA ILE A 538 -1.05 -9.91 8.89
C ILE A 538 -1.00 -9.87 10.41
N ILE A 539 -0.60 -8.74 11.00
CA ILE A 539 -0.50 -8.63 12.46
C ILE A 539 -1.88 -8.67 13.11
N ALA A 540 -2.87 -7.96 12.56
CA ALA A 540 -4.25 -7.99 13.06
C ALA A 540 -4.85 -9.39 12.96
N ILE A 541 -4.74 -10.05 11.80
CA ILE A 541 -5.23 -11.41 11.58
C ILE A 541 -4.49 -12.40 12.47
N GLY A 542 -3.16 -12.33 12.51
CA GLY A 542 -2.32 -13.22 13.32
C GLY A 542 -2.59 -13.10 14.82
N GLY A 543 -2.85 -11.89 15.32
CA GLY A 543 -3.26 -11.68 16.72
C GLY A 543 -4.64 -12.26 17.02
N THR A 544 -5.59 -12.13 16.08
CA THR A 544 -6.96 -12.67 16.22
C THR A 544 -6.99 -14.20 16.16
N THR A 545 -6.07 -14.81 15.40
CA THR A 545 -5.97 -16.28 15.27
C THR A 545 -4.98 -16.90 16.26
N GLY A 546 -4.37 -16.12 17.16
CA GLY A 546 -3.41 -16.62 18.13
C GLY A 546 -2.06 -17.09 17.53
N LEU A 547 -1.76 -16.77 16.27
CA LEU A 547 -0.46 -17.05 15.65
C LEU A 547 0.66 -16.19 16.24
N ILE A 548 0.31 -14.99 16.69
CA ILE A 548 1.20 -14.07 17.40
C ILE A 548 0.46 -13.50 18.63
N PRO A 549 1.16 -12.91 19.60
CA PRO A 549 0.53 -12.24 20.73
C PRO A 549 -0.44 -11.14 20.29
N LEU A 550 -1.52 -10.95 21.05
CA LEU A 550 -2.52 -9.93 20.75
C LEU A 550 -1.93 -8.52 20.85
N THR A 551 -1.96 -7.79 19.74
CA THR A 551 -1.34 -6.46 19.60
C THR A 551 -2.30 -5.28 19.72
N GLY A 552 -3.62 -5.52 19.64
CA GLY A 552 -4.64 -4.46 19.66
C GLY A 552 -4.71 -3.63 18.39
N ILE A 553 -4.18 -4.14 17.27
CA ILE A 553 -4.18 -3.45 15.97
C ILE A 553 -5.50 -3.69 15.24
N THR A 554 -6.05 -2.61 14.68
CA THR A 554 -7.27 -2.66 13.86
C THR A 554 -7.00 -3.18 12.45
N LEU A 555 -7.82 -4.11 11.98
CA LEU A 555 -7.76 -4.59 10.59
C LEU A 555 -8.11 -3.44 9.61
N PRO A 556 -7.23 -3.06 8.65
CA PRO A 556 -7.45 -1.88 7.81
C PRO A 556 -8.78 -1.93 7.05
N PHE A 557 -9.51 -0.81 7.08
CA PHE A 557 -10.84 -0.61 6.47
C PHE A 557 -11.99 -1.51 6.96
N ILE A 558 -11.73 -2.52 7.79
CA ILE A 558 -12.77 -3.44 8.30
C ILE A 558 -13.12 -3.14 9.75
N ALA A 559 -12.12 -2.95 10.60
CA ALA A 559 -12.30 -2.69 12.03
C ALA A 559 -12.86 -1.29 12.31
N HIS A 560 -13.58 -1.15 13.42
CA HIS A 560 -14.10 0.12 13.89
C HIS A 560 -12.98 0.98 14.46
N GLY A 561 -12.90 2.24 14.01
CA GLY A 561 -11.93 3.20 14.53
C GLY A 561 -11.89 4.46 13.67
N GLY A 562 -12.54 5.54 14.11
CA GLY A 562 -12.67 6.76 13.31
C GLY A 562 -11.32 7.38 12.90
N SER A 563 -10.36 7.44 13.81
CA SER A 563 -9.01 7.95 13.52
C SER A 563 -8.21 7.02 12.60
N SER A 564 -8.26 5.70 12.85
CA SER A 564 -7.60 4.68 12.01
C SER A 564 -8.15 4.72 10.58
N LEU A 565 -9.47 4.78 10.42
CA LEU A 565 -10.14 4.85 9.12
C LEU A 565 -9.73 6.09 8.31
N LEU A 566 -9.70 7.27 8.94
CA LEU A 566 -9.19 8.50 8.29
C LEU A 566 -7.72 8.37 7.88
N ALA A 567 -6.87 7.80 8.73
CA ALA A 567 -5.48 7.54 8.40
C ALA A 567 -5.35 6.56 7.21
N LYS A 568 -6.20 5.54 7.10
CA LYS A 568 -6.20 4.63 5.94
C LYS A 568 -6.65 5.30 4.66
N PHE A 569 -7.62 6.22 4.70
CA PHE A 569 -7.99 7.03 3.53
C PHE A 569 -6.87 7.97 3.10
N LEU A 570 -6.15 8.57 4.06
CA LEU A 570 -4.94 9.34 3.78
C LEU A 570 -3.86 8.46 3.11
N MET A 571 -3.59 7.27 3.65
CA MET A 571 -2.66 6.30 3.06
C MET A 571 -3.10 5.87 1.65
N LEU A 572 -4.41 5.67 1.42
CA LEU A 572 -4.98 5.33 0.13
C LEU A 572 -4.75 6.44 -0.90
N GLY A 573 -5.04 7.69 -0.52
CA GLY A 573 -4.82 8.86 -1.38
C GLY A 573 -3.34 9.03 -1.75
N LEU A 574 -2.45 8.88 -0.77
CA LEU A 574 -1.00 8.88 -1.01
C LEU A 574 -0.60 7.74 -1.96
N LEU A 575 -1.08 6.52 -1.71
CA LEU A 575 -0.71 5.34 -2.50
C LEU A 575 -1.16 5.46 -3.96
N LEU A 576 -2.43 5.80 -4.19
CA LEU A 576 -2.97 5.95 -5.55
C LEU A 576 -2.36 7.14 -6.28
N GLY A 577 -2.11 8.25 -5.56
CA GLY A 577 -1.48 9.43 -6.13
C GLY A 577 -0.05 9.18 -6.56
N VAL A 578 0.77 8.56 -5.70
CA VAL A 578 2.16 8.20 -6.03
C VAL A 578 2.21 7.16 -7.15
N ALA A 579 1.36 6.14 -7.10
CA ALA A 579 1.32 5.11 -8.14
C ALA A 579 0.91 5.67 -9.52
N ALA A 580 0.12 6.76 -9.54
CA ALA A 580 -0.30 7.43 -10.76
C ALA A 580 0.64 8.57 -11.20
N ARG A 581 1.64 8.94 -10.39
CA ARG A 581 2.50 10.10 -10.62
C ARG A 581 3.22 10.03 -11.96
N ARG A 582 3.29 11.17 -12.64
CA ARG A 582 3.99 11.38 -13.91
C ARG A 582 5.19 12.28 -13.69
N GLU A 583 6.32 11.98 -14.33
CA GLU A 583 7.33 13.00 -14.54
C GLU A 583 6.99 13.78 -15.80
N GLU A 584 6.55 15.03 -15.62
CA GLU A 584 6.52 16.03 -16.69
C GLU A 584 7.96 16.39 -17.06
N GLY A 585 8.45 15.87 -18.20
CA GLY A 585 9.79 16.22 -18.68
C GLY A 585 10.31 15.42 -19.86
N GLY A 586 9.48 14.73 -20.64
CA GLY A 586 9.99 13.84 -21.67
C GLY A 586 9.03 13.61 -22.83
N TYR A 587 8.45 14.67 -23.40
CA TYR A 587 8.14 14.79 -24.83
C TYR A 587 7.51 16.17 -25.10
N ARG A 588 8.29 17.13 -25.61
CA ARG A 588 7.75 18.10 -26.55
C ARG A 588 8.20 17.57 -27.89
N LYS A 589 7.28 16.99 -28.65
CA LYS A 589 7.52 16.58 -30.04
C LYS A 589 7.95 17.86 -30.78
N MET A 590 9.25 18.08 -30.97
CA MET A 590 9.70 19.15 -31.86
C MET A 590 9.10 18.82 -33.22
N LYS A 591 8.36 19.78 -33.78
CA LYS A 591 7.94 19.67 -35.18
C LYS A 591 9.20 19.58 -36.03
N ASP A 592 9.17 18.80 -37.11
CA ASP A 592 10.31 18.64 -38.03
C ASP A 592 10.87 19.98 -38.55
N SER A 593 10.11 21.07 -38.44
CA SER A 593 10.52 22.45 -38.75
C SER A 593 11.50 23.09 -37.75
N GLU A 594 11.78 22.47 -36.60
CA GLU A 594 12.64 23.03 -35.53
C GLU A 594 14.00 22.30 -35.39
N LEU A 595 14.32 21.37 -36.30
CA LEU A 595 15.64 20.74 -36.34
C LEU A 595 16.70 21.77 -36.77
N PRO A 596 17.77 22.00 -35.98
CA PRO A 596 18.86 22.87 -36.40
C PRO A 596 19.52 22.32 -37.66
N ALA A 597 19.72 23.18 -38.67
CA ALA A 597 20.21 22.85 -40.01
C ALA A 597 21.50 22.02 -40.05
N ALA A 598 22.26 21.96 -38.95
CA ALA A 598 23.44 21.10 -38.79
C ALA A 598 23.14 19.58 -38.81
N THR A 599 21.88 19.15 -38.60
CA THR A 599 21.48 17.73 -38.66
C THR A 599 21.11 17.23 -40.06
N LEU A 600 20.92 18.13 -41.03
CA LEU A 600 20.60 17.78 -42.42
C LEU A 600 21.83 17.38 -43.26
N GLY A 601 23.05 17.53 -42.74
CA GLY A 601 24.30 17.23 -43.45
C GLY A 601 24.72 15.77 -43.51
N TYR A 602 24.06 14.87 -42.76
CA TYR A 602 24.43 13.44 -42.65
C TYR A 602 23.40 12.47 -43.23
N LEU A 603 22.41 12.97 -43.97
CA LEU A 603 21.56 12.09 -44.77
C LEU A 603 22.27 11.78 -46.09
N PRO A 604 22.50 10.50 -46.45
CA PRO A 604 22.92 10.17 -47.80
C PRO A 604 21.85 10.69 -48.74
N LYS A 605 22.24 11.55 -49.69
CA LYS A 605 21.35 11.94 -50.79
C LYS A 605 21.03 10.67 -51.59
N ALA A 606 19.76 10.33 -51.69
CA ALA A 606 19.24 9.35 -52.63
C ALA A 606 19.34 9.87 -54.06
#